data_AF-A0A8T4WJ28-F1
#
_entry.id   AF-A0A8T4WJ28-F1
#
_cell.length_a   1.000
_cell.length_b   1.000
_cell.length_c   1.000
_cell.angle_alpha   90.00
_cell.angle_beta   90.00
_cell.angle_gamma   90.00
#
_symmetry.space_group_name_H-M   'P 1'
#
loop_
_entity.id
_entity.type
_entity.pdbx_description
1 polymer ?
#
loop_
_entity_poly.entity_id
_entity_poly.type
_entity_poly.pdbx_seq_one_letter_code
_entity_poly.pdbx_strand_id
1 'polypeptide(L)'
;MKQKMLRNFMLKLCISILILILISPLPLGLKLTNYTHVSSIQIENELTTEPYDLLIITPQEFTESLQELVDHKNRCGMKTKVVTLSEVYDNMFWQGRDDAEKIKYFIKESIETWDIEYVLLVGDFRLMPIRYVHNQDVQQGFNEPVFISELYYADIYNQDGSFSSWDTDNDAVFGEWYDDGVSTKAEDQPIDLYPDIAVGRLACRNKVEVNVLVDKIITYETEAYGSSWADDLLVCAGDTYPDMPTNEGEENTKRVLENMTDYDQSHLWTSDETLTGVRDIISAFNDGLGFVYFDGHANPFRWSTHPPGDGS
;
A
#
# COMPACT_ATOMS: atom_id res chain seq x y z
N MET A 1 31.24 -4.50 -14.29
CA MET A 1 31.43 -3.09 -14.69
C MET A 1 31.36 -2.85 -16.21
N LYS A 2 32.07 -3.62 -17.07
CA LYS A 2 32.05 -3.41 -18.54
C LYS A 2 30.70 -3.66 -19.22
N GLN A 3 29.90 -4.64 -18.76
CA GLN A 3 28.57 -4.95 -19.31
C GLN A 3 27.51 -3.87 -19.02
N LYS A 4 27.49 -3.32 -17.80
CA LYS A 4 26.58 -2.22 -17.41
C LYS A 4 26.89 -0.92 -18.18
N MET A 5 28.17 -0.70 -18.49
CA MET A 5 28.64 0.42 -19.33
C MET A 5 28.22 0.25 -20.81
N LEU A 6 28.31 -0.97 -21.37
CA LEU A 6 27.86 -1.25 -22.73
C LEU A 6 26.35 -1.08 -22.88
N ARG A 7 25.57 -1.49 -21.88
CA ARG A 7 24.10 -1.34 -21.85
C ARG A 7 23.68 0.12 -21.86
N ASN A 8 24.30 0.95 -21.01
CA ASN A 8 24.02 2.39 -20.98
C ASN A 8 24.51 3.12 -22.24
N PHE A 9 25.57 2.63 -22.89
CA PHE A 9 26.04 3.18 -24.17
C PHE A 9 25.10 2.85 -25.33
N MET A 10 24.62 1.61 -25.42
CA MET A 10 23.67 1.20 -26.46
C MET A 10 22.32 1.91 -26.34
N LEU A 11 21.79 2.06 -25.12
CA LEU A 11 20.52 2.75 -24.90
C LEU A 11 20.60 4.24 -25.32
N LYS A 12 21.71 4.92 -24.98
CA LYS A 12 21.98 6.29 -25.42
C LYS A 12 22.15 6.41 -26.94
N LEU A 13 22.76 5.41 -27.58
CA LEU A 13 22.94 5.38 -29.03
C LEU A 13 21.59 5.20 -29.76
N CYS A 14 20.72 4.33 -29.27
CA CYS A 14 19.37 4.12 -29.83
C CYS A 14 18.50 5.38 -29.73
N ILE A 15 18.51 6.05 -28.57
CA ILE A 15 17.75 7.31 -28.37
C ILE A 15 18.29 8.42 -29.28
N SER A 16 19.61 8.52 -29.44
CA SER A 16 20.25 9.52 -30.32
C SER A 16 19.90 9.30 -31.80
N ILE A 17 19.84 8.03 -32.25
CA ILE A 17 19.46 7.69 -33.62
C ILE A 17 17.97 7.99 -33.88
N LEU A 18 17.09 7.73 -32.91
CA LEU A 18 15.66 8.04 -33.02
C LEU A 18 15.41 9.55 -33.15
N ILE A 19 16.14 10.36 -32.37
CA ILE A 19 16.09 11.82 -32.41
C ILE A 19 16.64 12.35 -33.75
N LEU A 20 17.70 11.75 -34.30
CA LEU A 20 18.27 12.11 -35.61
C LEU A 20 17.30 11.83 -36.78
N ILE A 21 16.48 10.78 -36.69
CA ILE A 21 15.49 10.43 -37.71
C ILE A 21 14.29 11.39 -37.69
N LEU A 22 13.96 11.96 -36.53
CA LEU A 22 12.84 12.89 -36.38
C LEU A 22 13.14 14.34 -36.80
N ILE A 23 14.41 14.72 -36.98
CA ILE A 23 14.81 16.13 -37.19
C ILE A 23 15.29 16.46 -38.62
N SER A 24 15.42 15.51 -39.54
CA SER A 24 15.82 15.83 -40.92
C SER A 24 14.64 15.90 -41.90
N PRO A 25 14.28 17.08 -42.44
CA PRO A 25 13.47 17.15 -43.63
C PRO A 25 14.41 17.14 -44.85
N LEU A 26 14.26 16.20 -45.79
CA LEU A 26 14.61 16.42 -47.21
C LEU A 26 13.99 15.32 -48.10
N PRO A 27 13.50 15.67 -49.31
CA PRO A 27 12.67 14.78 -50.11
C PRO A 27 13.39 14.18 -51.33
N LEU A 28 12.66 13.32 -52.04
CA LEU A 28 12.89 12.72 -53.37
C LEU A 28 13.80 11.48 -53.49
N GLY A 29 13.13 10.35 -53.76
CA GLY A 29 13.28 9.65 -55.04
C GLY A 29 14.44 8.67 -55.20
N LEU A 30 14.28 7.45 -54.69
CA LEU A 30 15.00 6.28 -55.20
C LEU A 30 14.02 5.18 -55.64
N LYS A 31 14.13 4.79 -56.92
CA LYS A 31 13.58 3.53 -57.44
C LYS A 31 14.35 2.38 -56.80
N LEU A 32 13.68 1.55 -56.00
CA LEU A 32 14.24 0.29 -55.53
C LEU A 32 14.05 -0.79 -56.61
N THR A 33 15.14 -1.17 -57.26
CA THR A 33 15.24 -2.43 -58.00
C THR A 33 15.32 -3.60 -57.01
N ASN A 34 14.53 -4.64 -57.28
CA ASN A 34 14.44 -5.87 -56.50
C ASN A 34 15.83 -6.45 -56.19
N TYR A 35 16.20 -6.48 -54.90
CA TYR A 35 17.25 -7.36 -54.39
C TYR A 35 16.64 -8.37 -53.42
N THR A 36 16.88 -9.63 -53.77
CA THR A 36 16.42 -10.85 -53.15
C THR A 36 17.14 -11.15 -51.83
N HIS A 37 16.37 -11.69 -50.88
CA HIS A 37 16.81 -12.45 -49.71
C HIS A 37 17.72 -11.72 -48.70
N VAL A 38 17.11 -10.88 -47.86
CA VAL A 38 17.55 -10.75 -46.47
C VAL A 38 16.71 -11.72 -45.66
N SER A 39 17.31 -12.83 -45.24
CA SER A 39 16.75 -13.65 -44.16
C SER A 39 16.60 -12.75 -42.94
N SER A 40 15.37 -12.45 -42.55
CA SER A 40 15.06 -11.80 -41.28
C SER A 40 15.62 -12.68 -40.17
N ILE A 41 16.71 -12.23 -39.56
CA ILE A 41 17.13 -12.74 -38.25
C ILE A 41 16.04 -12.26 -37.30
N GLN A 42 15.13 -13.17 -36.94
CA GLN A 42 14.22 -12.99 -35.81
C GLN A 42 15.13 -12.97 -34.57
N ILE A 43 15.52 -11.77 -34.13
CA ILE A 43 16.01 -11.61 -32.76
C ILE A 43 14.76 -11.60 -31.89
N GLU A 44 14.24 -12.77 -31.56
CA GLU A 44 13.38 -12.95 -30.40
C GLU A 44 14.27 -12.72 -29.17
N ASN A 45 14.52 -11.44 -28.86
CA ASN A 45 14.82 -11.05 -27.49
C ASN A 45 13.46 -10.99 -26.79
N GLU A 46 12.90 -12.16 -26.52
CA GLU A 46 11.89 -12.29 -25.48
C GLU A 46 12.65 -12.02 -24.16
N LEU A 47 12.74 -10.74 -23.80
CA LEU A 47 13.07 -10.31 -22.45
C LEU A 47 11.94 -10.85 -21.58
N THR A 48 12.05 -12.13 -21.20
CA THR A 48 11.23 -12.73 -20.17
C THR A 48 11.62 -12.03 -18.88
N THR A 49 10.90 -10.97 -18.55
CA THR A 49 10.92 -10.44 -17.19
C THR A 49 10.41 -11.57 -16.31
N GLU A 50 11.24 -12.04 -15.39
CA GLU A 50 10.77 -13.03 -14.42
C GLU A 50 9.68 -12.37 -13.59
N PRO A 51 8.46 -12.94 -13.53
CA PRO A 51 7.39 -12.36 -12.74
C PRO A 51 7.72 -12.49 -11.25
N TYR A 52 7.28 -11.50 -10.48
CA TYR A 52 7.37 -11.43 -9.02
C TYR A 52 5.96 -11.22 -8.48
N ASP A 53 5.68 -11.76 -7.30
CA ASP A 53 4.38 -11.62 -6.65
C ASP A 53 4.38 -10.42 -5.68
N LEU A 54 5.47 -10.27 -4.90
CA LEU A 54 5.64 -9.24 -3.87
C LEU A 54 6.79 -8.28 -4.21
N LEU A 55 6.51 -6.98 -4.18
CA LEU A 55 7.49 -5.90 -4.26
C LEU A 55 7.68 -5.26 -2.88
N ILE A 56 8.89 -5.29 -2.36
CA ILE A 56 9.28 -4.57 -1.15
C ILE A 56 10.03 -3.30 -1.56
N ILE A 57 9.49 -2.13 -1.23
CA ILE A 57 10.16 -0.82 -1.42
C ILE A 57 10.67 -0.33 -0.06
N THR A 58 11.96 0.02 0.02
CA THR A 58 12.58 0.31 1.33
C THR A 58 13.77 1.28 1.25
N PRO A 59 14.12 2.01 2.33
CA PRO A 59 15.42 2.64 2.47
C PRO A 59 16.56 1.63 2.36
N GLN A 60 17.69 2.05 1.76
CA GLN A 60 18.88 1.21 1.60
C GLN A 60 19.34 0.55 2.90
N GLU A 61 19.21 1.27 4.02
CA GLU A 61 19.62 0.80 5.34
C GLU A 61 18.83 -0.40 5.86
N PHE A 62 17.62 -0.68 5.38
CA PHE A 62 16.81 -1.82 5.85
C PHE A 62 16.92 -3.08 4.98
N THR A 63 17.59 -2.99 3.82
CA THR A 63 17.71 -4.11 2.86
C THR A 63 18.24 -5.40 3.49
N GLU A 64 19.30 -5.32 4.29
CA GLU A 64 19.89 -6.48 4.98
C GLU A 64 18.93 -7.09 6.01
N SER A 65 18.24 -6.25 6.79
CA SER A 65 17.24 -6.67 7.78
C SER A 65 16.02 -7.36 7.16
N LEU A 66 15.77 -7.13 5.88
CA LEU A 66 14.64 -7.72 5.14
C LEU A 66 14.99 -9.04 4.47
N GLN A 67 16.27 -9.44 4.44
CA GLN A 67 16.69 -10.64 3.71
C GLN A 67 16.01 -11.91 4.23
N GLU A 68 15.82 -12.04 5.54
CA GLU A 68 15.14 -13.19 6.13
C GLU A 68 13.67 -13.27 5.70
N LEU A 69 12.98 -12.12 5.63
CA LEU A 69 11.61 -12.04 5.13
C LEU A 69 11.54 -12.45 3.66
N VAL A 70 12.44 -11.93 2.82
CA VAL A 70 12.52 -12.26 1.40
C VAL A 70 12.72 -13.76 1.19
N ASP A 71 13.68 -14.35 1.90
CA ASP A 71 13.96 -15.77 1.82
C ASP A 71 12.77 -16.61 2.30
N HIS A 72 12.09 -16.17 3.36
CA HIS A 72 10.87 -16.82 3.86
C HIS A 72 9.74 -16.76 2.83
N LYS A 73 9.42 -15.58 2.28
CA LYS A 73 8.36 -15.43 1.28
C LYS A 73 8.64 -16.26 0.02
N ASN A 74 9.88 -16.26 -0.46
CA ASN A 74 10.29 -17.11 -1.57
C ASN A 74 10.11 -18.62 -1.27
N ARG A 75 10.40 -19.07 -0.04
CA ARG A 75 10.14 -20.47 0.38
C ARG A 75 8.65 -20.80 0.43
N CYS A 76 7.81 -19.83 0.79
CA CYS A 76 6.35 -19.95 0.78
C CYS A 76 5.74 -19.82 -0.63
N GLY A 77 6.57 -19.73 -1.68
CA GLY A 77 6.11 -19.65 -3.06
C GLY A 77 5.72 -18.25 -3.53
N MET A 78 5.95 -17.20 -2.72
CA MET A 78 5.72 -15.81 -3.09
C MET A 78 7.04 -15.15 -3.52
N LYS A 79 7.29 -15.11 -4.82
CA LYS A 79 8.48 -14.52 -5.43
C LYS A 79 8.60 -13.06 -5.07
N THR A 80 9.63 -12.73 -4.30
CA THR A 80 9.77 -11.41 -3.68
C THR A 80 10.92 -10.62 -4.30
N LYS A 81 10.63 -9.39 -4.70
CA LYS A 81 11.58 -8.40 -5.19
C LYS A 81 11.80 -7.29 -4.17
N VAL A 82 13.04 -7.04 -3.76
CA VAL A 82 13.39 -5.84 -2.96
C VAL A 82 13.96 -4.77 -3.88
N VAL A 83 13.49 -3.54 -3.71
CA VAL A 83 13.98 -2.34 -4.41
C VAL A 83 14.17 -1.22 -3.39
N THR A 84 15.29 -0.51 -3.51
CA THR A 84 15.54 0.65 -2.65
C THR A 84 14.88 1.91 -3.17
N LEU A 85 14.60 2.89 -2.29
CA LEU A 85 14.10 4.19 -2.72
C LEU A 85 15.01 4.89 -3.74
N SER A 86 16.33 4.75 -3.59
CA SER A 86 17.28 5.28 -4.60
C SER A 86 17.09 4.62 -5.95
N GLU A 87 16.86 3.30 -5.99
CA GLU A 87 16.59 2.60 -7.25
C GLU A 87 15.25 3.01 -7.84
N VAL A 88 14.20 3.20 -7.03
CA VAL A 88 12.91 3.74 -7.49
C VAL A 88 13.12 5.08 -8.19
N TYR A 89 13.77 6.02 -7.51
CA TYR A 89 13.97 7.37 -8.04
C TYR A 89 14.90 7.39 -9.25
N ASP A 90 15.92 6.53 -9.29
CA ASP A 90 16.82 6.39 -10.43
C ASP A 90 16.12 5.79 -11.65
N ASN A 91 15.14 4.89 -11.48
CA ASN A 91 14.36 4.33 -12.59
C ASN A 91 13.28 5.32 -13.07
N MET A 92 12.66 6.05 -12.13
CA MET A 92 11.62 7.05 -12.40
C MET A 92 12.18 8.48 -12.53
N PHE A 93 13.46 8.65 -12.89
CA PHE A 93 14.08 9.99 -12.94
C PHE A 93 13.41 10.96 -13.94
N TRP A 94 12.62 10.43 -14.88
CA TRP A 94 11.96 11.15 -15.97
C TRP A 94 10.44 11.26 -15.79
N GLN A 95 9.87 10.67 -14.73
CA GLN A 95 8.42 10.61 -14.51
C GLN A 95 8.10 10.67 -13.00
N GLY A 96 7.02 11.35 -12.63
CA GLY A 96 6.68 11.62 -11.22
C GLY A 96 7.22 12.96 -10.73
N ARG A 97 6.30 13.83 -10.33
CA ARG A 97 6.54 15.22 -9.91
C ARG A 97 7.30 15.32 -8.59
N ASP A 98 7.07 14.36 -7.70
CA ASP A 98 7.72 14.24 -6.40
C ASP A 98 8.07 12.78 -6.08
N ASP A 99 8.68 12.54 -4.92
CA ASP A 99 9.17 11.21 -4.55
C ASP A 99 8.03 10.20 -4.29
N ALA A 100 6.87 10.66 -3.80
CA ALA A 100 5.71 9.78 -3.63
C ALA A 100 5.11 9.40 -5.00
N GLU A 101 4.98 10.33 -5.94
CA GLU A 101 4.47 10.02 -7.28
C GLU A 101 5.46 9.13 -8.05
N LYS A 102 6.78 9.30 -7.87
CA LYS A 102 7.77 8.35 -8.40
C LYS A 102 7.58 6.93 -7.86
N ILE A 103 7.30 6.78 -6.57
CA ILE A 103 6.98 5.46 -6.00
C ILE A 103 5.72 4.89 -6.67
N LYS A 104 4.68 5.71 -6.82
CA LYS A 104 3.42 5.29 -7.47
C LYS A 104 3.63 4.85 -8.93
N TYR A 105 4.38 5.61 -9.73
CA TYR A 105 4.75 5.20 -11.08
C TYR A 105 5.62 3.95 -11.12
N PHE A 106 6.54 3.79 -10.17
CA PHE A 106 7.34 2.58 -10.09
C PHE A 106 6.50 1.34 -9.77
N ILE A 107 5.48 1.47 -8.91
CA ILE A 107 4.51 0.41 -8.65
C ILE A 107 3.74 0.08 -9.94
N LYS A 108 3.24 1.08 -10.66
CA LYS A 108 2.59 0.90 -11.97
C LYS A 108 3.45 0.09 -12.94
N GLU A 109 4.71 0.51 -13.15
CA GLU A 109 5.65 -0.20 -14.03
C GLU A 109 5.94 -1.62 -13.54
N SER A 110 5.96 -1.83 -12.22
CA SER A 110 6.16 -3.16 -11.62
C SER A 110 4.96 -4.07 -11.85
N ILE A 111 3.73 -3.56 -11.82
CA ILE A 111 2.53 -4.30 -12.22
C ILE A 111 2.65 -4.70 -13.70
N GLU A 112 2.94 -3.75 -14.58
CA GLU A 112 2.92 -3.98 -16.03
C GLU A 112 4.09 -4.82 -16.56
N THR A 113 5.22 -4.85 -15.84
CA THR A 113 6.44 -5.54 -16.32
C THR A 113 6.84 -6.75 -15.49
N TRP A 114 6.49 -6.78 -14.21
CA TRP A 114 6.83 -7.86 -13.28
C TRP A 114 5.62 -8.64 -12.78
N ASP A 115 4.39 -8.26 -13.16
CA ASP A 115 3.16 -8.94 -12.75
C ASP A 115 2.97 -8.95 -11.23
N ILE A 116 3.40 -7.86 -10.57
CA ILE A 116 3.35 -7.69 -9.12
C ILE A 116 1.89 -7.56 -8.63
N GLU A 117 1.54 -8.34 -7.61
CA GLU A 117 0.20 -8.35 -6.98
C GLU A 117 0.18 -7.73 -5.57
N TYR A 118 1.35 -7.65 -4.91
CA TYR A 118 1.48 -7.13 -3.55
C TYR A 118 2.64 -6.14 -3.45
N VAL A 119 2.44 -5.07 -2.69
CA VAL A 119 3.49 -4.11 -2.34
C VAL A 119 3.61 -4.00 -0.82
N LEU A 120 4.84 -4.09 -0.33
CA LEU A 120 5.18 -3.82 1.06
C LEU A 120 6.14 -2.64 1.15
N LEU A 121 5.67 -1.52 1.69
CA LEU A 121 6.47 -0.36 1.98
C LEU A 121 7.14 -0.53 3.35
N VAL A 122 8.45 -0.38 3.46
CA VAL A 122 9.17 -0.54 4.72
C VAL A 122 9.86 0.76 5.09
N GLY A 123 9.35 1.44 6.12
CA GLY A 123 9.86 2.71 6.64
C GLY A 123 8.74 3.58 7.22
N ASP A 124 9.05 4.31 8.31
CA ASP A 124 8.16 5.35 8.82
C ASP A 124 8.06 6.54 7.84
N PHE A 125 7.15 7.47 8.12
CA PHE A 125 6.91 8.63 7.24
C PHE A 125 8.12 9.55 7.04
N ARG A 126 9.19 9.43 7.84
CA ARG A 126 10.42 10.21 7.67
C ARG A 126 11.38 9.56 6.68
N LEU A 127 11.29 8.25 6.52
CA LEU A 127 12.17 7.46 5.67
C LEU A 127 11.50 7.06 4.34
N MET A 128 10.18 6.88 4.35
CA MET A 128 9.39 6.42 3.22
C MET A 128 8.25 7.44 2.98
N PRO A 129 8.20 8.09 1.80
CA PRO A 129 7.20 9.11 1.50
C PRO A 129 5.76 8.66 1.79
N ILE A 130 4.94 9.61 2.23
CA ILE A 130 3.49 9.47 2.46
C ILE A 130 2.78 10.46 1.56
N ARG A 131 1.49 10.22 1.29
CA ARG A 131 0.63 11.18 0.60
C ARG A 131 -0.41 11.75 1.56
N TYR A 132 -0.45 13.07 1.65
CA TYR A 132 -1.56 13.79 2.27
C TYR A 132 -2.68 13.96 1.25
N VAL A 133 -3.92 13.70 1.70
CA VAL A 133 -5.15 13.77 0.92
C VAL A 133 -6.02 14.87 1.48
N HIS A 134 -6.59 15.70 0.61
CA HIS A 134 -7.36 16.87 0.98
C HIS A 134 -8.85 16.59 0.87
N ASN A 135 -9.44 16.08 1.94
CA ASN A 135 -10.89 15.91 2.02
C ASN A 135 -11.43 16.97 2.98
N GLN A 136 -12.00 18.03 2.41
CA GLN A 136 -12.66 19.07 3.19
C GLN A 136 -14.12 18.68 3.42
N ASP A 137 -14.35 17.75 4.36
CA ASP A 137 -15.67 17.57 4.96
C ASP A 137 -15.95 18.76 5.88
N VAL A 138 -16.90 19.61 5.50
CA VAL A 138 -17.31 20.80 6.26
C VAL A 138 -18.30 20.49 7.39
N GLN A 139 -18.41 19.24 7.84
CA GLN A 139 -19.21 18.90 9.01
C GLN A 139 -18.86 19.77 10.23
N GLN A 140 -19.90 20.42 10.78
CA GLN A 140 -19.74 21.41 11.83
C GLN A 140 -19.18 20.75 13.11
N GLY A 141 -17.94 21.10 13.46
CA GLY A 141 -17.31 20.76 14.75
C GLY A 141 -16.09 19.84 14.65
N PHE A 142 -15.87 19.16 13.52
CA PHE A 142 -14.77 18.21 13.35
C PHE A 142 -14.07 18.43 12.01
N ASN A 143 -13.30 19.52 11.91
CA ASN A 143 -12.55 19.85 10.69
C ASN A 143 -11.26 19.02 10.63
N GLU A 144 -11.24 17.97 9.81
CA GLU A 144 -10.04 17.21 9.42
C GLU A 144 -9.79 17.41 7.92
N PRO A 145 -9.23 18.56 7.51
CA PRO A 145 -9.15 18.93 6.09
C PRO A 145 -8.12 18.10 5.32
N VAL A 146 -7.19 17.44 6.04
CA VAL A 146 -6.07 16.72 5.43
C VAL A 146 -5.69 15.53 6.29
N PHE A 147 -5.55 14.35 5.68
CA PHE A 147 -5.09 13.12 6.34
C PHE A 147 -4.12 12.34 5.45
N ILE A 148 -3.40 11.38 6.02
CA ILE A 148 -2.47 10.51 5.27
C ILE A 148 -3.21 9.35 4.63
N SER A 149 -2.85 8.96 3.40
CA SER A 149 -3.46 7.81 2.74
C SER A 149 -2.45 6.99 1.96
N GLU A 150 -2.33 5.71 2.32
CA GLU A 150 -1.58 4.72 1.53
C GLU A 150 -2.41 4.17 0.36
N LEU A 151 -3.73 4.42 0.34
CA LEU A 151 -4.58 4.11 -0.83
C LEU A 151 -4.05 4.81 -2.09
N TYR A 152 -3.38 5.96 -1.94
CA TYR A 152 -2.67 6.63 -3.03
C TYR A 152 -1.69 5.70 -3.76
N TYR A 153 -1.02 4.79 -3.07
CA TYR A 153 -0.09 3.83 -3.70
C TYR A 153 -0.78 2.57 -4.23
N ALA A 154 -2.05 2.34 -3.85
CA ALA A 154 -2.82 1.17 -4.23
C ALA A 154 -3.73 1.42 -5.43
N ASP A 155 -4.34 2.61 -5.53
CA ASP A 155 -5.12 3.09 -6.68
C ASP A 155 -4.16 3.61 -7.74
N ILE A 156 -3.90 2.83 -8.78
CA ILE A 156 -2.91 3.09 -9.83
C ILE A 156 -3.58 3.58 -11.11
N TYR A 157 -4.78 3.06 -11.43
CA TYR A 157 -5.48 3.31 -12.67
C TYR A 157 -6.87 3.87 -12.40
N ASN A 158 -7.27 4.88 -13.17
CA ASN A 158 -8.66 5.27 -13.26
C ASN A 158 -9.46 4.17 -14.00
N GLN A 159 -10.78 4.22 -13.92
CA GLN A 159 -11.69 3.31 -14.62
C GLN A 159 -11.42 3.11 -16.13
N ASP A 160 -10.83 4.08 -16.83
CA ASP A 160 -10.49 3.97 -18.26
C ASP A 160 -9.09 3.35 -18.53
N GLY A 161 -8.38 2.95 -17.47
CA GLY A 161 -7.02 2.40 -17.51
C GLY A 161 -5.92 3.45 -17.57
N SER A 162 -6.25 4.74 -17.56
CA SER A 162 -5.24 5.82 -17.44
C SER A 162 -4.68 5.89 -16.02
N PHE A 163 -3.49 6.46 -15.86
CA PHE A 163 -2.88 6.61 -14.54
C PHE A 163 -3.70 7.54 -13.63
N SER A 164 -4.02 7.07 -12.44
CA SER A 164 -4.71 7.82 -11.39
C SER A 164 -3.70 8.69 -10.63
N SER A 165 -3.54 9.96 -11.03
CA SER A 165 -2.54 10.85 -10.39
C SER A 165 -2.95 11.30 -8.98
N TRP A 166 -4.26 11.30 -8.70
CA TRP A 166 -4.90 11.99 -7.58
C TRP A 166 -4.60 13.50 -7.56
N ASP A 167 -4.24 14.08 -8.69
CA ASP A 167 -3.99 15.52 -8.86
C ASP A 167 -4.15 15.77 -10.36
N THR A 168 -5.40 15.89 -10.80
CA THR A 168 -5.80 15.90 -12.21
C THR A 168 -5.74 17.31 -12.79
N ASP A 169 -5.97 18.34 -11.96
CA ASP A 169 -5.89 19.74 -12.37
C ASP A 169 -4.46 20.33 -12.25
N ASN A 170 -3.53 19.59 -11.63
CA ASN A 170 -2.10 19.86 -11.51
C ASN A 170 -1.76 21.04 -10.58
N ASP A 171 -2.48 21.18 -9.48
CA ASP A 171 -2.24 22.21 -8.49
C ASP A 171 -1.37 21.76 -7.29
N ALA A 172 -1.01 20.47 -7.24
CA ALA A 172 -0.24 19.80 -6.18
C ALA A 172 -1.00 19.61 -4.85
N VAL A 173 -2.32 19.68 -4.89
CA VAL A 173 -3.23 19.22 -3.85
C VAL A 173 -3.81 17.89 -4.31
N PHE A 174 -3.85 16.89 -3.41
CA PHE A 174 -4.11 15.51 -3.84
C PHE A 174 -5.39 14.94 -3.27
N GLY A 175 -6.12 14.22 -4.11
CA GLY A 175 -7.35 13.49 -3.78
C GLY A 175 -8.41 14.45 -3.24
N GLU A 176 -8.54 15.60 -3.88
CA GLU A 176 -9.36 16.70 -3.42
C GLU A 176 -10.84 16.33 -3.45
N TRP A 177 -11.48 16.53 -2.30
CA TRP A 177 -12.91 16.41 -2.14
C TRP A 177 -13.41 17.56 -1.30
N TYR A 178 -14.10 18.51 -1.94
CA TYR A 178 -14.70 19.64 -1.24
C TYR A 178 -16.21 19.46 -1.17
N ASP A 179 -16.76 19.58 0.03
CA ASP A 179 -18.19 19.82 0.20
C ASP A 179 -18.42 21.33 0.31
N ASP A 180 -18.90 21.92 -0.78
CA ASP A 180 -19.28 23.34 -0.83
C ASP A 180 -20.69 23.61 -0.27
N GLY A 181 -21.32 22.60 0.33
CA GLY A 181 -22.69 22.62 0.80
C GLY A 181 -23.73 22.44 -0.31
N VAL A 182 -23.30 22.19 -1.56
CA VAL A 182 -24.15 22.01 -2.76
C VAL A 182 -23.80 20.72 -3.50
N SER A 183 -22.53 20.32 -3.54
CA SER A 183 -22.02 19.16 -4.26
C SER A 183 -20.88 18.50 -3.49
N THR A 184 -21.01 17.19 -3.24
CA THR A 184 -19.94 16.34 -2.70
C THR A 184 -19.29 15.57 -3.85
N LYS A 185 -18.44 16.22 -4.63
CA LYS A 185 -17.73 15.56 -5.74
C LYS A 185 -16.24 15.76 -5.57
N ALA A 186 -15.46 14.75 -5.95
CA ALA A 186 -14.02 14.95 -6.07
C ALA A 186 -13.73 16.05 -7.10
N GLU A 187 -12.76 16.91 -6.83
CA GLU A 187 -12.24 17.86 -7.83
C GLU A 187 -11.28 17.13 -8.78
N ASP A 188 -10.54 16.14 -8.26
CA ASP A 188 -9.64 15.27 -9.00
C ASP A 188 -10.33 14.18 -9.85
N GLN A 189 -11.44 14.49 -10.51
CA GLN A 189 -12.09 13.53 -11.41
C GLN A 189 -11.16 13.17 -12.58
N PRO A 190 -11.07 11.88 -12.99
CA PRO A 190 -12.00 10.79 -12.69
C PRO A 190 -11.52 9.81 -11.60
N ILE A 191 -10.87 10.29 -10.52
CA ILE A 191 -10.45 9.45 -9.39
C ILE A 191 -11.58 8.52 -8.90
N ASP A 192 -11.33 7.21 -8.87
CA ASP A 192 -12.33 6.20 -8.48
C ASP A 192 -12.06 5.57 -7.10
N LEU A 193 -10.87 5.79 -6.53
CA LEU A 193 -10.46 5.31 -5.21
C LEU A 193 -10.43 3.78 -5.09
N TYR A 194 -10.39 3.07 -6.22
CA TYR A 194 -10.36 1.62 -6.24
C TYR A 194 -8.91 1.12 -6.16
N PRO A 195 -8.55 0.30 -5.16
CA PRO A 195 -7.19 -0.25 -5.10
C PRO A 195 -6.99 -1.30 -6.21
N ASP A 196 -6.02 -1.06 -7.08
CA ASP A 196 -5.58 -2.01 -8.12
C ASP A 196 -4.58 -3.03 -7.59
N ILE A 197 -3.92 -2.72 -6.48
CA ILE A 197 -2.90 -3.56 -5.87
C ILE A 197 -2.99 -3.55 -4.34
N ALA A 198 -2.70 -4.69 -3.72
CA ALA A 198 -2.65 -4.79 -2.27
C ALA A 198 -1.38 -4.11 -1.72
N VAL A 199 -1.56 -3.07 -0.91
CA VAL A 199 -0.45 -2.31 -0.29
C VAL A 199 -0.47 -2.47 1.23
N GLY A 200 0.67 -2.83 1.81
CA GLY A 200 0.92 -2.80 3.24
C GLY A 200 2.14 -1.94 3.59
N ARG A 201 2.24 -1.49 4.85
CA ARG A 201 3.41 -0.76 5.36
C ARG A 201 3.93 -1.33 6.67
N LEU A 202 5.23 -1.63 6.73
CA LEU A 202 5.97 -1.77 7.99
C LEU A 202 6.56 -0.41 8.36
N ALA A 203 5.88 0.33 9.24
CA ALA A 203 6.24 1.70 9.63
C ALA A 203 7.43 1.76 10.61
N CYS A 204 8.54 1.10 10.25
CA CYS A 204 9.73 0.99 11.07
C CYS A 204 10.61 2.24 11.01
N ARG A 205 11.09 2.67 12.17
CA ARG A 205 12.01 3.81 12.32
C ARG A 205 13.47 3.42 12.28
N ASN A 206 13.77 2.13 12.47
CA ASN A 206 15.13 1.61 12.55
C ASN A 206 15.15 0.09 12.30
N LYS A 207 16.37 -0.45 12.14
CA LYS A 207 16.62 -1.88 11.89
C LYS A 207 16.09 -2.82 12.97
N VAL A 208 16.05 -2.39 14.24
CA VAL A 208 15.54 -3.23 15.33
C VAL A 208 14.05 -3.45 15.16
N GLU A 209 13.29 -2.40 14.85
CA GLU A 209 11.86 -2.51 14.57
C GLU A 209 11.58 -3.36 13.32
N VAL A 210 12.40 -3.24 12.26
CA VAL A 210 12.30 -4.12 11.08
C VAL A 210 12.49 -5.59 11.47
N ASN A 211 13.56 -5.91 12.18
CA ASN A 211 13.83 -7.29 12.59
C ASN A 211 12.71 -7.86 13.47
N VAL A 212 12.14 -7.06 14.40
CA VAL A 212 11.01 -7.49 15.23
C VAL A 212 9.77 -7.79 14.38
N LEU A 213 9.42 -6.94 13.41
CA LEU A 213 8.26 -7.21 12.56
C LEU A 213 8.49 -8.38 11.59
N VAL A 214 9.69 -8.51 11.04
CA VAL A 214 10.09 -9.66 10.21
C VAL A 214 9.94 -10.96 11.00
N ASP A 215 10.49 -11.02 12.21
CA ASP A 215 10.40 -12.18 13.09
C ASP A 215 8.94 -12.53 13.42
N LYS A 216 8.12 -11.53 13.75
CA LYS A 216 6.68 -11.73 13.99
C LYS A 216 5.94 -12.30 12.77
N ILE A 217 6.21 -11.78 11.57
CA ILE A 217 5.58 -12.26 10.33
C ILE A 217 5.98 -13.72 10.07
N ILE A 218 7.27 -14.02 10.14
CA ILE A 218 7.78 -15.38 9.90
C ILE A 218 7.23 -16.34 10.96
N THR A 219 7.23 -15.95 12.23
CA THR A 219 6.70 -16.76 13.34
C THR A 219 5.22 -17.06 13.11
N TYR A 220 4.41 -16.06 12.77
CA TYR A 220 2.99 -16.27 12.47
C TYR A 220 2.80 -17.25 11.30
N GLU A 221 3.51 -17.04 10.18
CA GLU A 221 3.36 -17.87 8.97
C GLU A 221 3.91 -19.30 9.12
N THR A 222 4.72 -19.56 10.14
CA THR A 222 5.32 -20.89 10.38
C THR A 222 4.73 -21.64 11.58
N GLU A 223 4.27 -20.93 12.60
CA GLU A 223 3.89 -21.53 13.89
C GLU A 223 2.43 -21.32 14.27
N ALA A 224 1.72 -20.35 13.69
CA ALA A 224 0.35 -20.03 14.12
C ALA A 224 -0.65 -21.15 13.77
N TYR A 225 -0.51 -21.77 12.60
CA TYR A 225 -1.46 -22.79 12.15
C TYR A 225 -1.50 -23.99 13.13
N GLY A 226 -2.68 -24.24 13.70
CA GLY A 226 -2.90 -25.31 14.69
C GLY A 226 -2.38 -24.99 16.09
N SER A 227 -1.89 -23.77 16.34
CA SER A 227 -1.62 -23.29 17.69
C SER A 227 -2.92 -23.00 18.42
N SER A 228 -2.93 -23.13 19.75
CA SER A 228 -4.14 -22.95 20.55
C SER A 228 -4.69 -21.53 20.52
N TRP A 229 -3.84 -20.53 20.27
CA TRP A 229 -4.22 -19.12 20.31
C TRP A 229 -4.69 -18.61 18.94
N ALA A 230 -4.37 -19.28 17.83
CA ALA A 230 -4.62 -18.73 16.49
C ALA A 230 -6.11 -18.61 16.12
N ASP A 231 -6.94 -19.46 16.72
CA ASP A 231 -8.39 -19.46 16.51
C ASP A 231 -9.13 -18.70 17.63
N ASP A 232 -8.42 -18.11 18.60
CA ASP A 232 -9.03 -17.28 19.64
C ASP A 232 -9.35 -15.87 19.09
N LEU A 233 -10.64 -15.52 19.15
CA LEU A 233 -11.18 -14.21 18.79
C LEU A 233 -11.64 -13.46 20.05
N LEU A 234 -11.11 -12.26 20.23
CA LEU A 234 -11.61 -11.31 21.22
C LEU A 234 -12.32 -10.14 20.54
N VAL A 235 -13.53 -9.82 21.01
CA VAL A 235 -14.19 -8.55 20.70
C VAL A 235 -14.21 -7.63 21.93
N CYS A 236 -13.93 -6.34 21.74
CA CYS A 236 -13.88 -5.35 22.81
C CYS A 236 -14.74 -4.14 22.44
N ALA A 237 -15.69 -3.74 23.28
CA ALA A 237 -16.54 -2.59 23.00
C ALA A 237 -17.25 -2.02 24.24
N GLY A 238 -17.96 -0.92 24.04
CA GLY A 238 -18.82 -0.29 25.03
C GLY A 238 -19.81 0.67 24.38
N ASP A 239 -20.27 1.65 25.15
CA ASP A 239 -21.20 2.69 24.70
C ASP A 239 -20.43 3.85 24.01
N THR A 240 -20.22 3.73 22.70
CA THR A 240 -19.49 4.75 21.91
C THR A 240 -20.26 6.08 21.85
N TYR A 241 -21.59 6.04 21.82
CA TYR A 241 -22.44 7.21 21.65
C TYR A 241 -23.60 7.17 22.67
N PRO A 242 -23.43 7.76 23.87
CA PRO A 242 -24.37 7.59 24.99
C PRO A 242 -25.76 8.19 24.76
N ASP A 243 -25.91 9.03 23.73
CA ASP A 243 -27.21 9.58 23.32
C ASP A 243 -28.04 8.58 22.49
N MET A 244 -27.47 7.44 22.11
CA MET A 244 -28.15 6.37 21.39
C MET A 244 -28.81 5.39 22.36
N PRO A 245 -29.95 4.77 22.00
CA PRO A 245 -30.70 3.88 22.90
C PRO A 245 -30.01 2.53 23.17
N THR A 246 -28.90 2.25 22.50
CA THR A 246 -28.18 0.98 22.51
C THR A 246 -26.68 1.24 22.62
N ASN A 247 -25.96 0.32 23.24
CA ASN A 247 -24.48 0.31 23.25
C ASN A 247 -23.99 -0.08 21.85
N GLU A 248 -23.82 0.89 20.96
CA GLU A 248 -23.59 0.67 19.53
C GLU A 248 -22.35 -0.17 19.24
N GLY A 249 -21.22 0.09 19.92
CA GLY A 249 -20.03 -0.74 19.75
C GLY A 249 -20.24 -2.20 20.18
N GLU A 250 -21.04 -2.44 21.22
CA GLU A 250 -21.40 -3.81 21.63
C GLU A 250 -22.32 -4.49 20.60
N GLU A 251 -23.21 -3.75 19.94
CA GLU A 251 -24.02 -4.30 18.84
C GLU A 251 -23.18 -4.63 17.60
N ASN A 252 -22.21 -3.79 17.24
CA ASN A 252 -21.29 -4.07 16.13
C ASN A 252 -20.42 -5.30 16.42
N THR A 253 -19.87 -5.39 17.63
CA THR A 253 -19.09 -6.57 18.05
C THR A 253 -19.93 -7.84 18.13
N LYS A 254 -21.20 -7.77 18.53
CA LYS A 254 -22.14 -8.91 18.41
C LYS A 254 -22.23 -9.42 16.98
N ARG A 255 -22.28 -8.53 15.97
CA ARG A 255 -22.28 -8.96 14.56
C ARG A 255 -20.99 -9.64 14.15
N VAL A 256 -19.84 -9.23 14.68
CA VAL A 256 -18.58 -9.94 14.44
C VAL A 256 -18.67 -11.37 14.98
N LEU A 257 -19.13 -11.54 16.23
CA LEU A 257 -19.32 -12.86 16.84
C LEU A 257 -20.31 -13.74 16.07
N GLU A 258 -21.41 -13.17 15.58
CA GLU A 258 -22.39 -13.89 14.76
C GLU A 258 -21.83 -14.36 13.41
N ASN A 259 -20.82 -13.69 12.85
CA ASN A 259 -20.23 -14.03 11.55
C ASN A 259 -18.97 -14.92 11.67
N MET A 260 -18.27 -14.86 12.81
CA MET A 260 -16.99 -15.54 13.03
C MET A 260 -17.17 -16.83 13.86
N THR A 261 -18.21 -17.61 13.58
CA THR A 261 -18.60 -18.77 14.43
C THR A 261 -17.59 -19.92 14.45
N ASP A 262 -16.63 -19.91 13.54
CA ASP A 262 -15.56 -20.92 13.44
C ASP A 262 -14.38 -20.64 14.40
N TYR A 263 -14.41 -19.51 15.12
CA TYR A 263 -13.40 -19.10 16.10
C TYR A 263 -13.85 -19.39 17.54
N ASP A 264 -12.88 -19.53 18.45
CA ASP A 264 -13.12 -19.56 19.89
C ASP A 264 -13.34 -18.13 20.39
N GLN A 265 -14.59 -17.82 20.75
CA GLN A 265 -15.04 -16.45 20.96
C GLN A 265 -15.01 -16.02 22.42
N SER A 266 -14.50 -14.82 22.67
CA SER A 266 -14.59 -14.12 23.94
C SER A 266 -14.92 -12.63 23.72
N HIS A 267 -15.44 -11.97 24.76
CA HIS A 267 -15.75 -10.55 24.71
C HIS A 267 -15.30 -9.82 25.98
N LEU A 268 -15.00 -8.53 25.80
CA LEU A 268 -14.82 -7.55 26.86
C LEU A 268 -15.75 -6.36 26.58
N TRP A 269 -16.86 -6.32 27.29
CA TRP A 269 -17.91 -5.31 27.18
C TRP A 269 -18.05 -4.51 28.47
N THR A 270 -18.31 -3.22 28.31
CA THR A 270 -18.51 -2.33 29.46
C THR A 270 -19.84 -2.55 30.16
N SER A 271 -20.88 -3.00 29.43
CA SER A 271 -22.24 -3.15 29.95
C SER A 271 -22.42 -4.30 30.92
N ASP A 272 -21.59 -5.33 30.83
CA ASP A 272 -21.60 -6.49 31.71
C ASP A 272 -20.38 -6.55 32.64
N GLU A 273 -19.61 -5.46 32.70
CA GLU A 273 -18.43 -5.27 33.54
C GLU A 273 -17.29 -6.27 33.24
N THR A 274 -17.28 -6.92 32.08
CA THR A 274 -16.11 -7.70 31.63
C THR A 274 -14.97 -6.79 31.18
N LEU A 275 -15.28 -5.58 30.68
CA LEU A 275 -14.32 -4.50 30.43
C LEU A 275 -14.43 -3.41 31.49
N THR A 276 -13.50 -3.42 32.44
CA THR A 276 -13.41 -2.41 33.52
C THR A 276 -12.21 -1.46 33.35
N GLY A 277 -11.22 -1.85 32.55
CA GLY A 277 -10.13 -0.98 32.17
C GLY A 277 -9.02 -1.67 31.38
N VAL A 278 -7.92 -0.95 31.18
CA VAL A 278 -6.79 -1.39 30.32
C VAL A 278 -6.18 -2.74 30.71
N ARG A 279 -6.29 -3.14 31.99
CA ARG A 279 -5.74 -4.41 32.47
C ARG A 279 -6.46 -5.62 31.92
N ASP A 280 -7.76 -5.51 31.65
CA ASP A 280 -8.56 -6.62 31.12
C ASP A 280 -8.11 -6.94 29.69
N ILE A 281 -7.94 -5.90 28.87
CA ILE A 281 -7.39 -6.01 27.52
C ILE A 281 -5.96 -6.55 27.54
N ILE A 282 -5.08 -5.98 28.39
CA ILE A 282 -3.68 -6.47 28.49
C ILE A 282 -3.64 -7.94 28.92
N SER A 283 -4.52 -8.37 29.84
CA SER A 283 -4.59 -9.77 30.26
C SER A 283 -4.97 -10.66 29.09
N ALA A 284 -6.03 -10.33 28.36
CA ALA A 284 -6.47 -11.12 27.22
C ALA A 284 -5.40 -11.22 26.13
N PHE A 285 -4.70 -10.11 25.82
CA PHE A 285 -3.55 -10.14 24.90
C PHE A 285 -2.42 -11.05 25.36
N ASN A 286 -2.14 -11.12 26.67
CA ASN A 286 -1.09 -11.98 27.22
C ASN A 286 -1.50 -13.46 27.27
N ASP A 287 -2.79 -13.76 27.34
CA ASP A 287 -3.31 -15.13 27.29
C ASP A 287 -3.17 -15.76 25.89
N GLY A 288 -3.07 -14.91 24.86
CA GLY A 288 -2.85 -15.29 23.46
C GLY A 288 -4.14 -15.17 22.67
N LEU A 289 -4.09 -14.43 21.55
CA LEU A 289 -5.24 -14.17 20.69
C LEU A 289 -4.78 -14.20 19.24
N GLY A 290 -5.57 -14.82 18.37
CA GLY A 290 -5.37 -14.82 16.93
C GLY A 290 -5.93 -13.56 16.30
N PHE A 291 -7.10 -13.14 16.77
CA PHE A 291 -7.81 -11.97 16.27
C PHE A 291 -8.36 -11.11 17.41
N VAL A 292 -8.28 -9.79 17.22
CA VAL A 292 -8.87 -8.81 18.13
C VAL A 292 -9.65 -7.80 17.30
N TYR A 293 -10.90 -7.55 17.68
CA TYR A 293 -11.73 -6.51 17.11
C TYR A 293 -12.16 -5.54 18.22
N PHE A 294 -11.91 -4.25 18.03
CA PHE A 294 -12.30 -3.20 18.95
C PHE A 294 -13.27 -2.23 18.27
N ASP A 295 -14.35 -1.89 18.96
CA ASP A 295 -15.29 -0.84 18.56
C ASP A 295 -15.42 0.22 19.66
N GLY A 296 -15.13 1.47 19.28
CA GLY A 296 -15.17 2.61 20.17
C GLY A 296 -14.42 3.83 19.61
N HIS A 297 -14.25 4.84 20.45
CA HIS A 297 -13.47 6.02 20.14
C HIS A 297 -11.97 5.75 20.20
N ALA A 298 -11.20 6.60 19.54
CA ALA A 298 -9.74 6.54 19.62
C ALA A 298 -9.10 7.93 19.43
N ASN A 299 -7.83 7.99 19.79
CA ASN A 299 -6.90 9.00 19.29
C ASN A 299 -5.61 8.28 18.85
N PRO A 300 -4.60 8.98 18.27
CA PRO A 300 -3.39 8.34 17.76
C PRO A 300 -2.58 7.50 18.77
N PHE A 301 -2.91 7.57 20.07
CA PHE A 301 -2.20 6.86 21.12
C PHE A 301 -3.07 5.90 21.95
N ARG A 302 -4.41 5.91 21.82
CA ARG A 302 -5.31 5.20 22.74
C ARG A 302 -6.62 4.79 22.09
N TRP A 303 -7.12 3.64 22.49
CA TRP A 303 -8.53 3.25 22.37
C TRP A 303 -9.32 3.75 23.58
N SER A 304 -10.59 4.09 23.38
CA SER A 304 -11.49 4.61 24.40
C SER A 304 -12.92 4.13 24.17
N THR A 305 -13.59 3.73 25.23
CA THR A 305 -15.02 3.39 25.21
C THR A 305 -15.61 3.65 26.60
N HIS A 306 -16.93 3.72 26.71
CA HIS A 306 -17.63 4.18 27.91
C HIS A 306 -18.63 3.13 28.43
N PRO A 307 -18.86 3.05 29.76
CA PRO A 307 -19.97 2.31 30.32
C PRO A 307 -21.33 2.89 29.89
N PRO A 308 -22.39 2.07 29.82
CA PRO A 308 -23.71 2.56 29.46
C PRO A 308 -24.21 3.66 30.39
N GLY A 309 -24.67 4.76 29.81
CA GLY A 309 -25.28 5.87 30.56
C GLY A 309 -24.31 6.71 31.40
N ASP A 310 -23.00 6.68 31.11
CA ASP A 310 -22.02 7.52 31.82
C ASP A 310 -22.09 9.02 31.48
N GLY A 311 -22.78 9.38 30.39
CA GLY A 311 -22.95 10.76 29.94
C GLY A 311 -21.61 11.42 29.63
N SER A 312 -21.00 11.04 28.49
CA SER A 312 -19.67 11.42 27.99
C SER A 312 -19.20 12.84 28.32
#